data_AF-A0A846LGM7-F1
#
_entry.id   AF-A0A846LGM7-F1
#
_cell.length_a   1.000
_cell.length_b   1.000
_cell.length_c   1.000
_cell.angle_alpha   90.00
_cell.angle_beta   90.00
_cell.angle_gamma   90.00
#
_symmetry.space_group_name_H-M   'P 1'
#
loop_
_entity.id
_entity.type
_entity.pdbx_description
1 polymer ?
#
loop_
_entity_poly.entity_id
_entity_poly.type
_entity_poly.pdbx_seq_one_letter_code
_entity_poly.pdbx_strand_id
1 'polypeptide(L)'
;MIAANAALFGHLLDYCRDRGDEWPNGDARRFVASDDADKRYLKELRILEVVRFGLRRAIARIAVEEAHYFVTVGFEFDSSVDGLVSVEANGGAVVAILSELRPLPVAPASMVRNIVEVGKMGDVGYIGHDIGSVHSLFPEVRLYECSNMPAESTWRVFLLLGVDECSLGESWVDAGLREGLVNLASIQNADLPYGALCRSIFDWDPTAMYMALYRCIEATYAYEACRRLAVALQVDESWQSIAAVLQKEIGWYPREAQSLVLVLQYADDGDLREICDQLNVGPADDVKVAAARAIYELRNRLVHFRVGQEAVRREAMDWNRLCESMSRVVADVFSTAFRRMDVELGQPLVS
;
A
#
# COMPACT_ATOMS: atom_id res chain seq x y z
N MET A 1 18.80 -15.61 -14.36
CA MET A 1 18.58 -15.80 -15.82
C MET A 1 17.85 -17.09 -16.18
N ILE A 2 18.45 -18.28 -16.03
CA ILE A 2 17.78 -19.56 -16.37
C ILE A 2 16.54 -19.77 -15.49
N ALA A 3 16.66 -19.50 -14.19
CA ALA A 3 15.56 -19.63 -13.22
C ALA A 3 14.37 -18.70 -13.55
N ALA A 4 14.62 -17.42 -13.84
CA ALA A 4 13.58 -16.45 -14.17
C ALA A 4 12.77 -16.85 -15.43
N ASN A 5 13.46 -17.24 -16.51
CA ASN A 5 12.79 -17.74 -17.71
C ASN A 5 12.00 -19.03 -17.42
N ALA A 6 12.59 -19.99 -16.71
CA ALA A 6 11.89 -21.22 -16.33
C ALA A 6 10.64 -20.93 -15.49
N ALA A 7 10.71 -19.99 -14.55
CA ALA A 7 9.58 -19.57 -13.73
C ALA A 7 8.49 -18.87 -14.55
N LEU A 8 8.87 -17.99 -15.49
CA LEU A 8 7.94 -17.29 -16.39
C LEU A 8 7.19 -18.27 -17.30
N PHE A 9 7.90 -19.12 -18.04
CA PHE A 9 7.26 -20.08 -18.94
C PHE A 9 6.51 -21.19 -18.19
N GLY A 10 6.97 -21.57 -16.99
CA GLY A 10 6.24 -22.46 -16.11
C GLY A 10 4.92 -21.84 -15.64
N HIS A 11 4.91 -20.56 -15.28
CA HIS A 11 3.70 -19.83 -14.92
C HIS A 11 2.69 -19.75 -16.08
N LEU A 12 3.16 -19.49 -17.30
CA LEU A 12 2.31 -19.52 -18.49
C LEU A 12 1.72 -20.92 -18.76
N LEU A 13 2.50 -21.97 -18.50
CA LEU A 13 2.09 -23.36 -18.69
C LEU A 13 0.98 -23.72 -17.72
N ASP A 14 1.17 -23.41 -16.44
CA ASP A 14 0.17 -23.63 -15.40
C ASP A 14 -1.12 -22.86 -15.73
N TYR A 15 -1.00 -21.59 -16.15
CA TYR A 15 -2.15 -20.78 -16.58
C TYR A 15 -2.98 -21.41 -17.71
N CYS A 16 -2.32 -22.02 -18.70
CA CYS A 16 -2.99 -22.66 -19.83
C CYS A 16 -3.54 -24.04 -19.46
N ARG A 17 -2.81 -24.81 -18.63
CA ARG A 17 -3.26 -26.10 -18.10
C ARG A 17 -4.56 -25.96 -17.31
N ASP A 18 -4.64 -24.95 -16.44
CA ASP A 18 -5.85 -24.66 -15.64
C ASP A 18 -7.08 -24.32 -16.50
N ARG A 19 -6.87 -24.01 -17.79
CA ARG A 19 -7.91 -23.65 -18.77
C ARG A 19 -8.12 -24.71 -19.84
N GLY A 20 -7.47 -25.87 -19.74
CA GLY A 20 -7.58 -26.96 -20.70
C GLY A 20 -6.93 -26.66 -22.05
N ASP A 21 -5.99 -25.73 -22.11
CA ASP A 21 -5.31 -25.28 -23.33
C ASP A 21 -3.78 -25.49 -23.26
N GLU A 22 -3.37 -26.57 -22.59
CA GLU A 22 -1.95 -26.94 -22.45
C GLU A 22 -1.31 -27.23 -23.80
N TRP A 23 -0.03 -26.85 -23.94
CA TRP A 23 0.74 -27.09 -25.16
C TRP A 23 1.64 -28.33 -25.10
N PRO A 24 1.94 -28.97 -26.24
CA PRO A 24 2.87 -30.09 -26.30
C PRO A 24 4.28 -29.73 -25.83
N ASN A 25 4.95 -30.63 -25.10
CA ASN A 25 6.29 -30.43 -24.54
C ASN A 25 6.36 -29.20 -23.61
N GLY A 26 5.42 -29.09 -22.66
CA GLY A 26 5.40 -28.02 -21.66
C GLY A 26 6.67 -27.93 -20.82
N ASP A 27 7.35 -29.06 -20.61
CA ASP A 27 8.62 -29.19 -19.90
C ASP A 27 9.85 -28.70 -20.66
N ALA A 28 9.72 -28.49 -21.98
CA ALA A 28 10.84 -28.03 -22.79
C ALA A 28 11.27 -26.61 -22.40
N ARG A 29 12.59 -26.40 -22.31
CA ARG A 29 13.18 -25.12 -21.94
C ARG A 29 12.89 -24.07 -23.02
N ARG A 30 12.37 -22.93 -22.57
CA ARG A 30 12.08 -21.74 -23.38
C ARG A 30 12.66 -20.52 -22.67
N PHE A 31 13.07 -19.53 -23.44
CA PHE A 31 13.59 -18.28 -22.91
C PHE A 31 13.23 -17.11 -23.82
N VAL A 32 13.15 -15.92 -23.25
CA VAL A 32 13.06 -14.67 -24.01
C VAL A 32 14.47 -14.29 -24.48
N ALA A 33 14.61 -13.89 -25.74
CA ALA A 33 15.87 -13.41 -26.29
C ALA A 33 16.35 -12.21 -25.48
N SER A 34 17.63 -12.19 -25.09
CA SER A 34 18.17 -11.19 -24.17
C SER A 34 19.58 -10.75 -24.56
N ASP A 35 19.85 -9.45 -24.51
CA ASP A 35 21.19 -8.88 -24.69
C ASP A 35 21.98 -8.78 -23.36
N ASP A 36 23.16 -8.15 -23.36
CA ASP A 36 23.97 -8.04 -22.14
C ASP A 36 23.36 -7.08 -21.09
N ALA A 37 22.61 -6.06 -21.52
CA ALA A 37 21.90 -5.17 -20.61
C ALA A 37 20.74 -5.89 -19.92
N ASP A 38 20.00 -6.73 -20.65
CA ASP A 38 18.95 -7.58 -20.12
C ASP A 38 19.49 -8.58 -19.08
N LYS A 39 20.64 -9.20 -19.38
CA LYS A 39 21.27 -10.18 -18.49
C LYS A 39 21.64 -9.59 -17.13
N ARG A 40 21.90 -8.28 -17.05
CA ARG A 40 22.14 -7.58 -15.78
C ARG A 40 20.92 -7.65 -14.87
N TYR A 41 19.74 -7.24 -15.36
CA TYR A 41 18.50 -7.29 -14.59
C TYR A 41 18.12 -8.73 -14.21
N LEU A 42 18.29 -9.68 -15.14
CA LEU A 42 18.01 -11.10 -14.89
C LEU A 42 18.91 -11.77 -13.85
N LYS A 43 20.00 -11.13 -13.42
CA LYS A 43 20.93 -11.64 -12.41
C LYS A 43 20.81 -10.90 -11.08
N GLU A 44 20.72 -9.57 -11.14
CA GLU A 44 20.90 -8.70 -9.97
C GLU A 44 19.59 -8.13 -9.41
N LEU A 45 18.47 -8.27 -10.12
CA LEU A 45 17.18 -7.76 -9.65
C LEU A 45 16.73 -8.48 -8.39
N ARG A 46 16.39 -7.70 -7.36
CA ARG A 46 15.85 -8.18 -6.08
C ARG A 46 14.56 -7.43 -5.76
N ILE A 47 13.50 -8.16 -5.43
CA ILE A 47 12.29 -7.55 -4.84
C ILE A 47 12.58 -7.25 -3.38
N LEU A 48 12.49 -5.97 -2.99
CA LEU A 48 12.69 -5.54 -1.61
C LEU A 48 11.37 -5.56 -0.85
N GLU A 49 10.32 -5.00 -1.47
CA GLU A 49 8.98 -4.88 -0.88
C GLU A 49 7.92 -5.02 -1.96
N VAL A 50 6.75 -5.55 -1.60
CA VAL A 50 5.66 -5.76 -2.54
C VAL A 50 4.29 -5.64 -1.88
N VAL A 51 3.37 -5.01 -2.58
CA VAL A 51 1.92 -5.06 -2.32
C VAL A 51 1.22 -5.56 -3.57
N ARG A 52 0.27 -6.50 -3.39
CA ARG A 52 -0.52 -7.09 -4.48
C ARG A 52 -1.98 -6.71 -4.33
N PHE A 53 -2.62 -6.42 -5.45
CA PHE A 53 -4.03 -6.07 -5.55
C PHE A 53 -4.72 -7.07 -6.48
N GLY A 54 -5.32 -8.10 -5.89
CA GLY A 54 -5.87 -9.22 -6.65
C GLY A 54 -4.81 -9.99 -7.43
N LEU A 55 -5.18 -10.50 -8.61
CA LEU A 55 -4.39 -11.47 -9.37
C LEU A 55 -3.50 -10.85 -10.46
N ARG A 56 -3.74 -9.58 -10.80
CA ARG A 56 -3.12 -8.91 -11.97
C ARG A 56 -2.42 -7.61 -11.64
N ARG A 57 -2.58 -7.10 -10.42
CA ARG A 57 -1.99 -5.83 -10.03
C ARG A 57 -1.01 -5.98 -8.88
N ALA A 58 0.10 -5.30 -8.98
CA ALA A 58 1.10 -5.23 -7.92
C ALA A 58 1.90 -3.94 -8.00
N ILE A 59 2.36 -3.46 -6.86
CA ILE A 59 3.39 -2.42 -6.75
C ILE A 59 4.54 -3.02 -5.96
N ALA A 60 5.76 -2.81 -6.42
CA ALA A 60 6.95 -3.32 -5.77
C ALA A 60 8.05 -2.26 -5.71
N ARG A 61 8.88 -2.33 -4.67
CA ARG A 61 10.19 -1.69 -4.63
C ARG A 61 11.22 -2.75 -4.95
N ILE A 62 12.08 -2.46 -5.91
CA ILE A 62 13.12 -3.38 -6.35
C ILE A 62 14.50 -2.71 -6.23
N ALA A 63 15.54 -3.53 -6.19
CA ALA A 63 16.92 -3.10 -6.33
C ALA A 63 17.59 -3.85 -7.48
N VAL A 64 18.41 -3.14 -8.24
CA VAL A 64 19.31 -3.72 -9.25
C VAL A 64 20.68 -3.13 -8.95
N GLU A 65 21.60 -3.98 -8.49
CA GLU A 65 22.88 -3.53 -7.92
C GLU A 65 22.63 -2.55 -6.75
N GLU A 66 23.15 -1.32 -6.84
CA GLU A 66 22.97 -0.24 -5.86
C GLU A 66 21.79 0.71 -6.20
N ALA A 67 21.16 0.54 -7.37
CA ALA A 67 20.06 1.37 -7.81
C ALA A 67 18.71 0.84 -7.31
N HIS A 68 17.82 1.75 -6.92
CA HIS A 68 16.47 1.44 -6.45
C HIS A 68 15.42 1.93 -7.44
N TYR A 69 14.38 1.12 -7.59
CA TYR A 69 13.26 1.43 -8.48
C TYR A 69 11.95 1.08 -7.81
N PHE A 70 10.89 1.74 -8.26
CA PHE A 70 9.51 1.33 -8.04
C PHE A 70 8.96 0.72 -9.32
N VAL A 71 8.15 -0.32 -9.19
CA VAL A 71 7.52 -1.03 -10.29
C VAL A 71 6.03 -1.08 -10.05
N THR A 72 5.25 -0.82 -11.10
CA THR A 72 3.80 -1.07 -11.11
C THR A 72 3.48 -2.11 -12.18
N VAL A 73 2.65 -3.09 -11.85
CA VAL A 73 2.13 -4.11 -12.77
C VAL A 73 0.61 -3.97 -12.87
N GLY A 74 0.07 -3.85 -14.07
CA GLY A 74 -1.38 -3.76 -14.33
C GLY A 74 -2.03 -2.42 -13.95
N PHE A 75 -1.20 -1.38 -13.89
CA PHE A 75 -1.58 0.01 -13.69
C PHE A 75 -1.46 0.74 -15.01
N GLU A 76 -2.26 1.78 -15.26
CA GLU A 76 -2.34 2.47 -16.56
C GLU A 76 -2.10 3.98 -16.50
N PHE A 77 -1.28 4.45 -15.54
CA PHE A 77 -0.93 5.86 -15.36
C PHE A 77 0.59 6.14 -15.48
N ASP A 78 0.90 7.42 -15.70
CA ASP A 78 2.22 8.00 -15.44
C ASP A 78 2.23 8.60 -14.04
N SER A 79 3.21 8.22 -13.23
CA SER A 79 3.29 8.62 -11.82
C SER A 79 3.45 10.12 -11.67
N SER A 80 2.63 10.72 -10.81
CA SER A 80 2.75 12.12 -10.37
C SER A 80 3.65 12.27 -9.14
N VAL A 81 4.10 11.15 -8.56
CA VAL A 81 4.90 11.13 -7.33
C VAL A 81 6.27 11.79 -7.53
N ASP A 82 6.52 12.84 -6.75
CA ASP A 82 7.79 13.55 -6.73
C ASP A 82 8.98 12.61 -6.46
N GLY A 83 10.01 12.73 -7.31
CA GLY A 83 11.23 11.94 -7.22
C GLY A 83 11.17 10.57 -7.92
N LEU A 84 10.04 10.22 -8.53
CA LEU A 84 9.94 9.08 -9.44
C LEU A 84 10.08 9.53 -10.89
N VAL A 85 11.02 8.92 -11.62
CA VAL A 85 11.22 9.17 -13.04
C VAL A 85 10.90 7.89 -13.81
N SER A 86 9.94 7.95 -14.72
CA SER A 86 9.62 6.80 -15.57
C SER A 86 10.81 6.44 -16.46
N VAL A 87 11.15 5.16 -16.49
CA VAL A 87 12.23 4.61 -17.31
C VAL A 87 11.71 3.41 -18.09
N GLU A 88 12.24 3.19 -19.28
CA GLU A 88 11.86 2.06 -20.12
C GLU A 88 12.28 0.73 -19.45
N ALA A 89 11.33 -0.19 -19.29
CA ALA A 89 11.61 -1.52 -18.81
C ALA A 89 12.16 -2.38 -19.96
N ASN A 90 13.46 -2.69 -19.94
CA ASN A 90 14.04 -3.61 -20.91
C ASN A 90 13.53 -5.06 -20.71
N GLY A 91 13.81 -5.93 -21.68
CA GLY A 91 13.28 -7.30 -21.66
C GLY A 91 13.77 -8.10 -20.46
N GLY A 92 15.00 -7.87 -20.00
CA GLY A 92 15.51 -8.48 -18.78
C GLY A 92 14.73 -8.08 -17.52
N ALA A 93 14.42 -6.80 -17.38
CA ALA A 93 13.62 -6.28 -16.27
C ALA A 93 12.20 -6.86 -16.29
N VAL A 94 11.53 -6.84 -17.45
CA VAL A 94 10.17 -7.37 -17.61
C VAL A 94 10.12 -8.87 -17.26
N VAL A 95 11.05 -9.68 -17.80
CA VAL A 95 11.09 -11.12 -17.49
C VAL A 95 11.34 -11.37 -16.01
N ALA A 96 12.28 -10.65 -15.40
CA ALA A 96 12.56 -10.79 -13.97
C ALA A 96 11.33 -10.43 -13.12
N ILE A 97 10.72 -9.26 -13.37
CA ILE A 97 9.52 -8.77 -12.66
C ILE A 97 8.36 -9.76 -12.80
N LEU A 98 8.04 -10.21 -14.03
CA LEU A 98 6.94 -11.14 -14.25
C LEU A 98 7.20 -12.50 -13.61
N SER A 99 8.46 -12.96 -13.59
CA SER A 99 8.82 -14.23 -12.96
C SER A 99 8.71 -14.22 -11.44
N GLU A 100 9.02 -13.08 -10.79
CA GLU A 100 8.99 -12.92 -9.34
C GLU A 100 7.59 -12.54 -8.82
N LEU A 101 6.91 -11.59 -9.50
CA LEU A 101 5.60 -11.10 -9.08
C LEU A 101 4.46 -12.03 -9.50
N ARG A 102 4.64 -12.78 -10.59
CA ARG A 102 3.72 -13.78 -11.17
C ARG A 102 2.27 -13.27 -11.35
N PRO A 103 2.04 -12.10 -11.97
CA PRO A 103 0.69 -11.65 -12.30
C PRO A 103 0.01 -12.64 -13.26
N LEU A 104 -1.31 -12.82 -13.16
CA LEU A 104 -2.03 -13.60 -14.16
C LEU A 104 -1.98 -12.91 -15.53
N PRO A 105 -1.78 -13.67 -16.63
CA PRO A 105 -1.94 -13.15 -17.98
C PRO A 105 -3.29 -12.45 -18.20
N VAL A 106 -3.27 -11.38 -19.00
CA VAL A 106 -4.48 -10.71 -19.51
C VAL A 106 -4.98 -11.38 -20.79
N ALA A 107 -4.08 -11.98 -21.56
CA ALA A 107 -4.40 -12.69 -22.79
C ALA A 107 -5.11 -14.04 -22.54
N PRO A 108 -5.96 -14.49 -23.48
CA PRO A 108 -6.57 -15.82 -23.43
C PRO A 108 -5.50 -16.91 -23.56
N ALA A 109 -5.77 -18.08 -22.98
CA ALA A 109 -4.84 -19.21 -22.98
C ALA A 109 -4.41 -19.64 -24.40
N SER A 110 -5.32 -19.56 -25.37
CA SER A 110 -5.02 -19.88 -26.77
C SER A 110 -3.98 -18.95 -27.40
N MET A 111 -3.99 -17.67 -27.02
CA MET A 111 -2.99 -16.70 -27.47
C MET A 111 -1.64 -16.94 -26.81
N VAL A 112 -1.64 -17.24 -25.51
CA VAL A 112 -0.43 -17.65 -24.77
C VAL A 112 0.19 -18.86 -25.47
N ARG A 113 -0.60 -19.90 -25.73
CA ARG A 113 -0.17 -21.11 -26.44
C ARG A 113 0.46 -20.78 -27.79
N ASN A 114 -0.23 -19.99 -28.62
CA ASN A 114 0.25 -19.63 -29.95
C ASN A 114 1.62 -18.93 -29.93
N ILE A 115 1.89 -18.09 -28.91
CA ILE A 115 3.17 -17.39 -28.76
C ILE A 115 4.27 -18.34 -28.23
N VAL A 116 3.92 -19.21 -27.28
CA VAL A 116 4.88 -20.09 -26.59
C VAL A 116 5.26 -21.33 -27.43
N GLU A 117 4.38 -21.78 -28.32
CA GLU A 117 4.62 -22.95 -29.19
C GLU A 117 5.56 -22.68 -30.37
N VAL A 118 5.88 -21.41 -30.67
CA VAL A 118 6.68 -21.02 -31.85
C VAL A 118 8.07 -21.67 -31.87
N GLY A 119 8.64 -22.00 -30.71
CA GLY A 119 9.89 -22.76 -30.64
C GLY A 119 10.34 -23.07 -29.22
N LYS A 120 11.36 -23.91 -29.10
CA LYS A 120 12.01 -24.29 -27.84
C LYS A 120 13.52 -24.48 -28.00
N MET A 121 14.23 -24.50 -26.88
CA MET A 121 15.66 -24.78 -26.85
C MET A 121 15.95 -26.15 -27.47
N GLY A 122 16.82 -26.17 -28.49
CA GLY A 122 17.17 -27.36 -29.26
C GLY A 122 16.56 -27.38 -30.68
N ASP A 123 15.56 -26.57 -30.96
CA ASP A 123 15.03 -26.40 -32.31
C ASP A 123 16.04 -25.63 -33.19
N VAL A 124 16.14 -26.00 -34.47
CA VAL A 124 17.07 -25.37 -35.41
C VAL A 124 16.64 -23.91 -35.65
N GLY A 125 17.52 -22.96 -35.34
CA GLY A 125 17.29 -21.54 -35.54
C GLY A 125 16.53 -20.84 -34.41
N TYR A 126 16.22 -21.53 -33.31
CA TYR A 126 15.60 -20.90 -32.14
C TYR A 126 16.58 -19.99 -31.38
N ILE A 127 16.27 -18.70 -31.30
CA ILE A 127 17.07 -17.68 -30.60
C ILE A 127 16.42 -17.14 -29.32
N GLY A 128 15.28 -17.73 -28.92
CA GLY A 128 14.41 -17.21 -27.85
C GLY A 128 13.17 -16.50 -28.39
N HIS A 129 12.20 -16.28 -27.52
CA HIS A 129 10.98 -15.51 -27.85
C HIS A 129 11.27 -14.01 -27.88
N ASP A 130 10.55 -13.29 -28.72
CA ASP A 130 10.51 -11.83 -28.70
C ASP A 130 9.84 -11.32 -27.42
N ILE A 131 10.44 -10.29 -26.80
CA ILE A 131 9.93 -9.73 -25.55
C ILE A 131 8.58 -9.06 -25.74
N GLY A 132 8.36 -8.32 -26.84
CA GLY A 132 7.09 -7.63 -27.08
C GLY A 132 5.93 -8.62 -27.14
N SER A 133 6.15 -9.74 -27.81
CA SER A 133 5.20 -10.86 -27.91
C SER A 133 4.87 -11.45 -26.54
N VAL A 134 5.87 -11.72 -25.69
CA VAL A 134 5.63 -12.27 -24.35
C VAL A 134 5.02 -11.25 -23.41
N HIS A 135 5.48 -9.99 -23.42
CA HIS A 135 4.97 -8.91 -22.58
C HIS A 135 3.49 -8.65 -22.85
N SER A 136 3.05 -8.71 -24.12
CA SER A 136 1.64 -8.52 -24.52
C SER A 136 0.66 -9.52 -23.89
N LEU A 137 1.16 -10.63 -23.31
CA LEU A 137 0.33 -11.61 -22.61
C LEU A 137 -0.04 -11.16 -21.19
N PHE A 138 0.69 -10.22 -20.62
CA PHE A 138 0.62 -9.82 -19.22
C PHE A 138 0.07 -8.40 -19.05
N PRO A 139 -0.36 -8.03 -17.83
CA PRO A 139 -0.63 -6.63 -17.50
C PRO A 139 0.64 -5.78 -17.68
N GLU A 140 0.45 -4.51 -18.03
CA GLU A 140 1.54 -3.56 -18.29
C GLU A 140 2.52 -3.47 -17.12
N VAL A 141 3.82 -3.50 -17.42
CA VAL A 141 4.90 -3.33 -16.43
C VAL A 141 5.56 -1.97 -16.63
N ARG A 142 5.41 -1.07 -15.66
CA ARG A 142 6.15 0.21 -15.64
C ARG A 142 7.22 0.22 -14.56
N LEU A 143 8.34 0.85 -14.89
CA LEU A 143 9.50 1.01 -14.03
C LEU A 143 9.74 2.50 -13.77
N TYR A 144 9.99 2.84 -12.51
CA TYR A 144 10.30 4.20 -12.08
C TYR A 144 11.61 4.19 -11.33
N GLU A 145 12.60 4.91 -11.84
CA GLU A 145 13.86 5.14 -11.13
C GLU A 145 13.62 6.16 -10.00
N CYS A 146 14.20 5.91 -8.83
CA CYS A 146 14.15 6.84 -7.72
C CYS A 146 15.56 7.16 -7.23
N SER A 147 15.92 8.44 -7.21
CA SER A 147 17.16 8.92 -6.59
C SER A 147 16.87 9.32 -5.15
N ASN A 148 17.64 8.78 -4.20
CA ASN A 148 17.61 9.20 -2.78
C ASN A 148 16.27 9.00 -2.02
N MET A 149 15.45 8.01 -2.38
CA MET A 149 14.29 7.65 -1.56
C MET A 149 14.67 6.62 -0.49
N PRO A 150 14.51 6.96 0.81
CA PRO A 150 14.93 6.06 1.87
C PRO A 150 13.93 4.89 2.03
N ALA A 151 14.35 3.81 2.71
CA ALA A 151 13.59 2.56 2.81
C ALA A 151 12.21 2.76 3.44
N GLU A 152 12.14 3.60 4.46
CA GLU A 152 10.94 3.94 5.23
C GLU A 152 9.85 4.64 4.40
N SER A 153 10.21 5.25 3.27
CA SER A 153 9.24 5.92 2.39
C SER A 153 8.49 4.96 1.46
N THR A 154 8.86 3.68 1.42
CA THR A 154 8.34 2.70 0.44
C THR A 154 6.81 2.61 0.47
N TRP A 155 6.20 2.42 1.64
CA TRP A 155 4.75 2.27 1.74
C TRP A 155 4.00 3.58 1.48
N ARG A 156 4.62 4.74 1.77
CA ARG A 156 4.08 6.05 1.40
C ARG A 156 4.03 6.21 -0.12
N VAL A 157 5.09 5.81 -0.81
CA VAL A 157 5.15 5.83 -2.29
C VAL A 157 4.14 4.84 -2.88
N PHE A 158 3.99 3.64 -2.30
CA PHE A 158 2.96 2.68 -2.73
C PHE A 158 1.55 3.27 -2.61
N LEU A 159 1.26 4.03 -1.54
CA LEU A 159 -0.04 4.69 -1.38
C LEU A 159 -0.25 5.73 -2.49
N LEU A 160 0.73 6.59 -2.74
CA LEU A 160 0.63 7.64 -3.76
C LEU A 160 0.46 7.07 -5.17
N LEU A 161 1.21 6.03 -5.54
CA LEU A 161 1.01 5.30 -6.79
C LEU A 161 -0.39 4.67 -6.89
N GLY A 162 -0.92 4.16 -5.76
CA GLY A 162 -2.30 3.68 -5.71
C GLY A 162 -3.35 4.79 -5.90
N VAL A 163 -3.09 5.99 -5.36
CA VAL A 163 -3.96 7.17 -5.53
C VAL A 163 -3.96 7.65 -6.97
N ASP A 164 -2.80 7.68 -7.64
CA ASP A 164 -2.68 8.05 -9.04
C ASP A 164 -3.54 7.13 -9.94
N GLU A 165 -3.51 5.82 -9.73
CA GLU A 165 -4.39 4.88 -10.45
C GLU A 165 -5.87 5.18 -10.25
N CYS A 166 -6.27 5.56 -9.03
CA CYS A 166 -7.66 5.91 -8.74
C CYS A 166 -8.14 7.15 -9.50
N SER A 167 -7.23 7.96 -10.07
CA SER A 167 -7.58 9.11 -10.90
C SER A 167 -8.04 8.74 -12.31
N LEU A 168 -7.66 7.55 -12.81
CA LEU A 168 -7.91 7.12 -14.19
C LEU A 168 -9.09 6.16 -14.34
N GLY A 169 -9.47 5.46 -13.26
CA GLY A 169 -10.42 4.35 -13.32
C GLY A 169 -11.78 4.58 -12.65
N GLU A 170 -12.64 3.58 -12.75
CA GLU A 170 -13.89 3.43 -11.98
C GLU A 170 -13.59 3.06 -10.51
N SER A 171 -12.82 3.89 -9.82
CA SER A 171 -12.60 3.74 -8.38
C SER A 171 -13.80 4.28 -7.60
N TRP A 172 -14.10 3.68 -6.45
CA TRP A 172 -15.06 4.27 -5.50
C TRP A 172 -14.48 5.51 -4.82
N VAL A 173 -13.15 5.67 -4.83
CA VAL A 173 -12.41 6.80 -4.24
C VAL A 173 -12.53 8.04 -5.13
N ASP A 174 -13.27 9.05 -4.67
CA ASP A 174 -13.50 10.28 -5.40
C ASP A 174 -12.33 11.28 -5.29
N ALA A 175 -12.48 12.45 -5.92
CA ALA A 175 -11.44 13.48 -5.94
C ALA A 175 -11.11 14.03 -4.54
N GLY A 176 -12.11 14.21 -3.67
CA GLY A 176 -11.92 14.76 -2.33
C GLY A 176 -11.13 13.80 -1.45
N LEU A 177 -11.52 12.53 -1.44
CA LEU A 177 -10.77 11.50 -0.70
C LEU A 177 -9.36 11.31 -1.26
N ARG A 178 -9.16 11.35 -2.58
CA ARG A 178 -7.81 11.28 -3.17
C ARG A 178 -6.92 12.42 -2.68
N GLU A 179 -7.41 13.66 -2.70
CA GLU A 179 -6.68 14.82 -2.19
C GLU A 179 -6.34 14.66 -0.70
N GLY A 180 -7.30 14.18 0.10
CA GLY A 180 -7.08 13.85 1.51
C GLY A 180 -5.95 12.83 1.72
N LEU A 181 -5.90 11.77 0.91
CA LEU A 181 -4.85 10.75 0.97
C LEU A 181 -3.47 11.28 0.52
N VAL A 182 -3.41 12.16 -0.49
CA VAL A 182 -2.17 12.83 -0.91
C VAL A 182 -1.65 13.75 0.19
N ASN A 183 -2.54 14.53 0.81
CA ASN A 183 -2.19 15.41 1.92
C ASN A 183 -1.69 14.61 3.13
N LEU A 184 -2.35 13.49 3.45
CA LEU A 184 -1.92 12.57 4.50
C LEU A 184 -0.52 12.00 4.21
N ALA A 185 -0.26 11.57 2.97
CA ALA A 185 1.05 11.08 2.56
C ALA A 185 2.14 12.16 2.54
N SER A 186 1.77 13.44 2.52
CA SER A 186 2.72 14.56 2.53
C SER A 186 3.33 14.83 3.91
N ILE A 187 2.81 14.23 4.97
CA ILE A 187 3.35 14.34 6.34
C ILE A 187 4.72 13.67 6.47
N GLN A 188 5.01 12.68 5.61
CA GLN A 188 6.28 11.94 5.60
C GLN A 188 6.66 11.31 6.95
N ASN A 189 5.68 10.92 7.76
CA ASN A 189 5.92 10.22 9.01
C ASN A 189 5.96 8.70 8.79
N ALA A 190 7.08 8.05 9.11
CA ALA A 190 7.31 6.62 8.91
C ALA A 190 6.46 5.71 9.84
N ASP A 191 5.98 6.23 10.97
CA ASP A 191 5.12 5.50 11.90
C ASP A 191 3.66 5.40 11.42
N LEU A 192 3.29 6.17 10.39
CA LEU A 192 1.94 6.11 9.84
C LEU A 192 1.72 4.73 9.17
N PRO A 193 0.63 4.01 9.50
CA PRO A 193 0.30 2.70 8.91
C PRO A 193 -0.04 2.70 7.40
N TYR A 194 0.82 3.24 6.53
CA TYR A 194 0.59 3.34 5.09
C TYR A 194 0.23 2.01 4.43
N GLY A 195 0.78 0.89 4.92
CA GLY A 195 0.46 -0.43 4.39
C GLY A 195 -1.01 -0.82 4.54
N ALA A 196 -1.70 -0.36 5.58
CA ALA A 196 -3.14 -0.57 5.72
C ALA A 196 -3.92 0.26 4.70
N LEU A 197 -3.54 1.55 4.54
CA LEU A 197 -4.15 2.47 3.57
C LEU A 197 -3.97 2.00 2.13
N CYS A 198 -2.76 1.54 1.78
CA CYS A 198 -2.46 0.99 0.46
C CYS A 198 -3.41 -0.15 0.12
N ARG A 199 -3.61 -1.09 1.05
CA ARG A 199 -4.45 -2.28 0.80
C ARG A 199 -5.93 -1.94 0.69
N SER A 200 -6.40 -0.92 1.40
CA SER A 200 -7.81 -0.54 1.37
C SER A 200 -8.21 0.30 0.15
N ILE A 201 -7.27 0.93 -0.55
CA ILE A 201 -7.59 1.86 -1.64
C ILE A 201 -8.30 1.18 -2.83
N PHE A 202 -8.02 -0.10 -3.07
CA PHE A 202 -8.65 -0.91 -4.12
C PHE A 202 -9.68 -1.90 -3.59
N ASP A 203 -10.05 -1.81 -2.31
CA ASP A 203 -11.16 -2.61 -1.78
C ASP A 203 -12.48 -2.01 -2.25
N TRP A 204 -13.40 -2.84 -2.76
CA TRP A 204 -14.75 -2.39 -3.12
C TRP A 204 -15.62 -2.10 -1.90
N ASP A 205 -15.25 -2.62 -0.74
CA ASP A 205 -15.89 -2.29 0.53
C ASP A 205 -15.22 -1.05 1.14
N PRO A 206 -15.88 0.13 1.11
CA PRO A 206 -15.29 1.37 1.63
C PRO A 206 -15.03 1.32 3.15
N THR A 207 -15.66 0.38 3.86
CA THR A 207 -15.40 0.17 5.30
C THR A 207 -13.93 -0.22 5.54
N ALA A 208 -13.26 -0.83 4.56
CA ALA A 208 -11.84 -1.17 4.65
C ALA A 208 -10.97 0.09 4.80
N MET A 209 -11.28 1.15 4.05
CA MET A 209 -10.56 2.43 4.12
C MET A 209 -10.83 3.14 5.44
N TYR A 210 -12.09 3.19 5.87
CA TYR A 210 -12.44 3.71 7.19
C TYR A 210 -11.65 2.99 8.31
N MET A 211 -11.60 1.65 8.28
CA MET A 211 -10.86 0.86 9.26
C MET A 211 -9.34 1.03 9.15
N ALA A 212 -8.80 1.33 7.97
CA ALA A 212 -7.39 1.67 7.80
C ALA A 212 -7.06 3.03 8.43
N LEU A 213 -7.89 4.06 8.18
CA LEU A 213 -7.76 5.38 8.78
C LEU A 213 -7.93 5.35 10.30
N TYR A 214 -8.92 4.60 10.81
CA TYR A 214 -9.08 4.37 12.25
C TYR A 214 -7.84 3.75 12.87
N ARG A 215 -7.21 2.76 12.21
CA ARG A 215 -5.97 2.14 12.68
C ARG A 215 -4.80 3.12 12.74
N CYS A 216 -4.77 4.12 11.85
CA CYS A 216 -3.80 5.21 11.97
C CYS A 216 -4.01 5.99 13.28
N ILE A 217 -5.25 6.33 13.64
CA ILE A 217 -5.56 6.99 14.92
C ILE A 217 -5.22 6.07 16.12
N GLU A 218 -5.55 4.79 16.02
CA GLU A 218 -5.26 3.80 17.07
C GLU A 218 -3.76 3.65 17.34
N ALA A 219 -2.92 3.75 16.30
CA ALA A 219 -1.47 3.71 16.43
C ALA A 219 -0.93 4.81 17.36
N THR A 220 -1.67 5.90 17.60
CA THR A 220 -1.25 6.99 18.47
C THR A 220 -1.84 6.91 19.89
N TYR A 221 -2.64 5.89 20.22
CA TYR A 221 -3.33 5.79 21.52
C TYR A 221 -2.40 5.71 22.73
N ALA A 222 -1.21 5.11 22.56
CA ALA A 222 -0.23 4.97 23.62
C ALA A 222 0.60 6.24 23.83
N TYR A 223 0.61 7.15 22.86
CA TYR A 223 1.53 8.28 22.78
C TYR A 223 1.59 9.09 24.09
N GLU A 224 0.45 9.67 24.51
CA GLU A 224 0.45 10.60 25.65
C GLU A 224 0.75 9.89 26.98
N ALA A 225 0.29 8.64 27.14
CA ALA A 225 0.55 7.86 28.35
C ALA A 225 2.04 7.47 28.46
N CYS A 226 2.62 6.96 27.37
CA CYS A 226 4.03 6.57 27.32
C CYS A 226 4.95 7.78 27.42
N ARG A 227 4.60 8.92 26.82
CA ARG A 227 5.36 10.18 26.95
C ARG A 227 5.36 10.68 28.39
N ARG A 228 4.20 10.74 29.05
CA ARG A 228 4.11 11.13 30.46
C ARG A 228 4.90 10.19 31.36
N LEU A 229 4.88 8.88 31.05
CA LEU A 229 5.68 7.90 31.77
C LEU A 229 7.18 8.12 31.56
N ALA A 230 7.62 8.39 30.32
CA ALA A 230 9.01 8.69 30.01
C ALA A 230 9.54 9.86 30.85
N VAL A 231 8.77 10.96 30.88
CA VAL A 231 9.08 12.15 31.66
C VAL A 231 9.11 11.85 33.17
N ALA A 232 8.11 11.12 33.67
CA ALA A 232 8.01 10.78 35.08
C ALA A 232 9.14 9.86 35.56
N LEU A 233 9.63 8.97 34.69
CA LEU A 233 10.74 8.06 34.95
C LEU A 233 12.11 8.63 34.56
N GLN A 234 12.13 9.79 33.90
CA GLN A 234 13.35 10.42 33.36
C GLN A 234 14.14 9.48 32.44
N VAL A 235 13.43 8.74 31.58
CA VAL A 235 14.04 7.89 30.55
C VAL A 235 14.01 8.57 29.20
N ASP A 236 15.14 8.48 28.48
CA ASP A 236 15.30 9.00 27.11
C ASP A 236 15.03 7.88 26.10
N GLU A 237 13.79 7.40 26.10
CA GLU A 237 13.32 6.32 25.23
C GLU A 237 12.12 6.80 24.42
N SER A 238 11.99 6.29 23.19
CA SER A 238 10.83 6.62 22.36
C SER A 238 9.54 6.07 22.97
N TRP A 239 8.41 6.75 22.76
CA TRP A 239 7.13 6.29 23.29
C TRP A 239 6.75 4.91 22.73
N GLN A 240 7.17 4.59 21.50
CA GLN A 240 6.99 3.27 20.87
C GLN A 240 7.76 2.19 21.63
N SER A 241 9.02 2.48 21.98
CA SER A 241 9.89 1.58 22.78
C SER A 241 9.23 1.30 24.13
N ILE A 242 8.78 2.34 24.81
CA ILE A 242 8.08 2.23 26.10
C ILE A 242 6.77 1.44 25.96
N ALA A 243 5.95 1.73 24.94
CA ALA A 243 4.70 1.02 24.69
C ALA A 243 4.94 -0.48 24.45
N ALA A 244 5.95 -0.82 23.65
CA ALA A 244 6.32 -2.21 23.36
C ALA A 244 6.78 -2.95 24.62
N VAL A 245 7.58 -2.31 25.48
CA VAL A 245 8.02 -2.89 26.76
C VAL A 245 6.83 -3.08 27.71
N LEU A 246 5.96 -2.08 27.86
CA LEU A 246 4.76 -2.17 28.70
C LEU A 246 3.82 -3.30 28.24
N GLN A 247 3.65 -3.44 26.93
CA GLN A 247 2.86 -4.53 26.35
C GLN A 247 3.50 -5.89 26.64
N LYS A 248 4.81 -6.01 26.42
CA LYS A 248 5.53 -7.28 26.56
C LYS A 248 5.64 -7.75 28.01
N GLU A 249 6.00 -6.85 28.92
CA GLU A 249 6.38 -7.21 30.29
C GLU A 249 5.18 -7.27 31.24
N ILE A 250 4.15 -6.43 31.03
CA ILE A 250 2.99 -6.35 31.94
C ILE A 250 1.64 -6.43 31.24
N GLY A 251 1.62 -6.67 29.91
CA GLY A 251 0.37 -6.78 29.15
C GLY A 251 -0.46 -5.50 29.14
N TRP A 252 0.17 -4.33 29.30
CA TRP A 252 -0.54 -3.05 29.32
C TRP A 252 -0.92 -2.61 27.92
N TYR A 253 -2.15 -2.09 27.79
CA TYR A 253 -2.69 -1.49 26.58
C TYR A 253 -3.48 -0.22 26.92
N PRO A 254 -3.46 0.81 26.06
CA PRO A 254 -4.29 1.99 26.23
C PRO A 254 -5.78 1.64 26.16
N ARG A 255 -6.61 2.32 26.96
CA ARG A 255 -8.07 2.14 26.93
C ARG A 255 -8.66 2.88 25.72
N GLU A 256 -9.05 2.13 24.69
CA GLU A 256 -9.50 2.63 23.38
C GLU A 256 -10.38 3.90 23.47
N ALA A 257 -11.54 3.82 24.13
CA ALA A 257 -12.49 4.93 24.17
C ALA A 257 -11.94 6.21 24.82
N GLN A 258 -11.10 6.08 25.85
CA GLN A 258 -10.47 7.22 26.52
C GLN A 258 -9.34 7.80 25.67
N SER A 259 -8.52 6.93 25.08
CA SER A 259 -7.43 7.33 24.20
C SER A 259 -7.92 8.04 22.95
N LEU A 260 -9.06 7.62 22.38
CA LEU A 260 -9.63 8.30 21.21
C LEU A 260 -10.00 9.75 21.52
N VAL A 261 -10.69 10.02 22.64
CA VAL A 261 -11.01 11.41 23.05
C VAL A 261 -9.74 12.25 23.22
N LEU A 262 -8.69 11.68 23.82
CA LEU A 262 -7.42 12.37 24.02
C LEU A 262 -6.71 12.67 22.69
N VAL A 263 -6.68 11.72 21.78
CA VAL A 263 -6.02 11.87 20.48
C VAL A 263 -6.75 12.89 19.61
N LEU A 264 -8.10 12.89 19.62
CA LEU A 264 -8.88 13.88 18.88
C LEU A 264 -8.76 15.31 19.44
N GLN A 265 -8.02 15.53 20.54
CA GLN A 265 -7.67 16.88 20.98
C GLN A 265 -6.76 17.62 19.99
N TYR A 266 -6.06 16.89 19.13
CA TYR A 266 -5.14 17.45 18.14
C TYR A 266 -5.80 17.76 16.79
N ALA A 267 -7.04 17.30 16.56
CA ALA A 267 -7.75 17.48 15.30
C ALA A 267 -8.55 18.79 15.26
N ASP A 268 -8.75 19.32 14.07
CA ASP A 268 -9.62 20.49 13.85
C ASP A 268 -11.09 20.19 14.21
N ASP A 269 -11.73 21.13 14.91
CA ASP A 269 -13.12 20.98 15.32
C ASP A 269 -14.10 20.96 14.13
N GLY A 270 -13.75 21.59 13.00
CA GLY A 270 -14.53 21.55 11.76
C GLY A 270 -14.61 20.13 11.19
N ASP A 271 -13.48 19.45 11.06
CA ASP A 271 -13.41 18.08 10.57
C ASP A 271 -14.17 17.11 11.50
N LEU A 272 -14.07 17.31 12.82
CA LEU A 272 -14.82 16.51 13.80
C LEU A 272 -16.34 16.74 13.73
N ARG A 273 -16.78 17.99 13.44
CA ARG A 273 -18.21 18.28 13.20
C ARG A 273 -18.67 17.60 11.92
N GLU A 274 -17.86 17.62 10.86
CA GLU A 274 -18.21 16.96 9.60
C GLU A 274 -18.39 15.45 9.78
N ILE A 275 -17.51 14.80 10.55
CA ILE A 275 -17.66 13.39 10.92
C ILE A 275 -18.95 13.16 11.71
N CYS A 276 -19.26 14.02 12.69
CA CYS A 276 -20.52 13.92 13.44
C CYS A 276 -21.73 14.00 12.51
N ASP A 277 -21.74 14.96 11.58
CA ASP A 277 -22.84 15.16 10.62
C ASP A 277 -23.02 13.93 9.72
N GLN A 278 -21.93 13.38 9.16
CA GLN A 278 -21.96 12.18 8.33
C GLN A 278 -22.43 10.93 9.09
N LEU A 279 -22.15 10.87 10.40
CA LEU A 279 -22.58 9.79 11.29
C LEU A 279 -23.95 10.06 11.94
N ASN A 280 -24.65 11.12 11.53
CA ASN A 280 -25.95 11.55 12.05
C ASN A 280 -25.96 11.79 13.58
N VAL A 281 -24.86 12.32 14.11
CA VAL A 281 -24.75 12.75 15.49
C VAL A 281 -25.16 14.21 15.58
N GLY A 282 -26.18 14.50 16.39
CA GLY A 282 -26.67 15.85 16.60
C GLY A 282 -25.63 16.78 17.23
N PRO A 283 -25.90 18.10 17.28
CA PRO A 283 -24.98 19.07 17.86
C PRO A 283 -24.67 18.72 19.32
N ALA A 284 -23.39 18.84 19.67
CA ALA A 284 -22.88 18.53 21.01
C ALA A 284 -22.04 19.71 21.53
N ASP A 285 -22.09 19.92 22.85
CA ASP A 285 -21.28 20.95 23.52
C ASP A 285 -19.77 20.64 23.42
N ASP A 286 -19.41 19.36 23.44
CA ASP A 286 -18.05 18.87 23.23
C ASP A 286 -18.01 17.98 21.98
N VAL A 287 -17.59 18.58 20.86
CA VAL A 287 -17.48 17.90 19.56
C VAL A 287 -16.48 16.76 19.60
N LYS A 288 -15.40 16.85 20.39
CA LYS A 288 -14.36 15.82 20.45
C LYS A 288 -14.88 14.56 21.11
N VAL A 289 -15.63 14.71 22.20
CA VAL A 289 -16.29 13.59 22.89
C VAL A 289 -17.36 12.97 21.99
N ALA A 290 -18.16 13.79 21.31
CA ALA A 290 -19.19 13.31 20.39
C ALA A 290 -18.59 12.53 19.21
N ALA A 291 -17.59 13.09 18.54
CA ALA A 291 -16.90 12.45 17.42
C ALA A 291 -16.19 11.16 17.85
N ALA A 292 -15.46 11.17 18.96
CA ALA A 292 -14.81 9.97 19.50
C ALA A 292 -15.82 8.84 19.71
N ARG A 293 -16.96 9.16 20.34
CA ARG A 293 -18.03 8.17 20.55
C ARG A 293 -18.59 7.66 19.21
N ALA A 294 -18.85 8.54 18.26
CA ALA A 294 -19.42 8.18 16.96
C ALA A 294 -18.49 7.27 16.15
N ILE A 295 -17.21 7.63 16.05
CA ILE A 295 -16.15 6.85 15.38
C ILE A 295 -16.02 5.47 16.05
N TYR A 296 -15.97 5.45 17.38
CA TYR A 296 -15.86 4.21 18.14
C TYR A 296 -17.07 3.28 17.96
N GLU A 297 -18.29 3.85 17.99
CA GLU A 297 -19.52 3.10 17.75
C GLU A 297 -19.57 2.52 16.33
N LEU A 298 -19.20 3.31 15.30
CA LEU A 298 -19.11 2.81 13.93
C LEU A 298 -18.08 1.68 13.81
N ARG A 299 -16.87 1.86 14.34
CA ARG A 299 -15.82 0.82 14.35
C ARG A 299 -16.34 -0.47 14.98
N ASN A 300 -16.99 -0.38 16.14
CA ASN A 300 -17.52 -1.55 16.81
C ASN A 300 -18.63 -2.25 16.02
N ARG A 301 -19.48 -1.50 15.31
CA ARG A 301 -20.51 -2.08 14.43
C ARG A 301 -19.92 -2.78 13.21
N LEU A 302 -18.79 -2.30 12.70
CA LEU A 302 -18.08 -2.92 11.57
C LEU A 302 -17.35 -4.20 11.98
N VAL A 303 -16.77 -4.23 13.19
CA VAL A 303 -15.95 -5.37 13.66
C VAL A 303 -16.78 -6.45 14.36
N HIS A 304 -17.83 -6.07 15.10
CA HIS A 304 -18.59 -7.01 15.91
C HIS A 304 -19.98 -7.26 15.31
N PHE A 305 -20.15 -8.45 14.72
CA PHE A 305 -21.49 -8.95 14.46
C PHE A 305 -22.20 -9.26 15.78
N ARG A 306 -23.27 -8.53 16.08
CA ARG A 306 -24.13 -8.80 17.24
C ARG A 306 -25.52 -9.19 16.78
N VAL A 307 -26.03 -10.29 17.33
CA VAL A 307 -27.40 -10.76 17.08
C VAL A 307 -28.39 -9.63 17.43
N GLY A 308 -29.19 -9.20 16.46
CA GLY A 308 -30.19 -8.13 16.64
C GLY A 308 -29.70 -6.71 16.39
N GLN A 309 -28.40 -6.48 16.11
CA GLN A 309 -27.95 -5.20 15.57
C GLN A 309 -28.19 -5.14 14.07
N GLU A 310 -28.71 -4.01 13.60
CA GLU A 310 -28.81 -3.74 12.18
C GLU A 310 -27.42 -3.54 11.60
N ALA A 311 -27.09 -4.36 10.58
CA ALA A 311 -25.86 -4.23 9.84
C ALA A 311 -25.70 -2.79 9.33
N VAL A 312 -24.46 -2.28 9.31
CA VAL A 312 -24.19 -0.97 8.71
C VAL A 312 -24.61 -1.04 7.24
N ARG A 313 -25.64 -0.27 6.87
CA ARG A 313 -26.11 -0.18 5.49
C ARG A 313 -25.10 0.65 4.72
N ARG A 314 -24.29 -0.02 3.89
CA ARG A 314 -23.16 0.59 3.18
C ARG A 314 -23.61 1.70 2.23
N GLU A 315 -24.79 1.56 1.64
CA GLU A 315 -25.36 2.48 0.66
C GLU A 315 -25.97 3.74 1.30
N ALA A 316 -26.11 3.77 2.63
CA ALA A 316 -26.76 4.86 3.34
C ALA A 316 -25.78 5.94 3.83
N MET A 317 -24.48 5.78 3.58
CA MET A 317 -23.43 6.66 4.08
C MET A 317 -22.56 7.14 2.93
N ASP A 318 -22.20 8.42 2.96
CA ASP A 318 -21.18 8.98 2.07
C ASP A 318 -19.78 8.63 2.60
N TRP A 319 -19.28 7.46 2.19
CA TRP A 319 -18.00 6.95 2.65
C TRP A 319 -16.82 7.78 2.17
N ASN A 320 -16.90 8.43 1.01
CA ASN A 320 -15.82 9.27 0.52
C ASN A 320 -15.63 10.45 1.45
N ARG A 321 -16.71 11.18 1.75
CA ARG A 321 -16.67 12.30 2.68
C ARG A 321 -16.22 11.88 4.07
N LEU A 322 -16.71 10.73 4.58
CA LEU A 322 -16.25 10.22 5.88
C LEU A 322 -14.77 9.87 5.90
N CYS A 323 -14.28 9.15 4.90
CA CYS A 323 -12.87 8.82 4.83
C CYS A 323 -12.02 10.07 4.58
N GLU A 324 -12.53 11.07 3.88
CA GLU A 324 -11.85 12.34 3.64
C GLU A 324 -11.67 13.10 4.96
N SER A 325 -12.74 13.34 5.72
CA SER A 325 -12.65 13.98 7.04
C SER A 325 -11.77 13.17 8.00
N MET A 326 -11.90 11.84 8.00
CA MET A 326 -11.02 10.96 8.79
C MET A 326 -9.54 11.09 8.38
N SER A 327 -9.23 11.25 7.09
CA SER A 327 -7.85 11.44 6.61
C SER A 327 -7.24 12.75 7.11
N ARG A 328 -8.03 13.83 7.16
CA ARG A 328 -7.62 15.12 7.74
C ARG A 328 -7.39 15.02 9.25
N VAL A 329 -8.29 14.33 9.98
CA VAL A 329 -8.09 14.04 11.40
C VAL A 329 -6.81 13.26 11.66
N VAL A 330 -6.53 12.21 10.87
CA VAL A 330 -5.26 11.47 10.99
C VAL A 330 -4.09 12.40 10.71
N ALA A 331 -4.20 13.25 9.69
CA ALA A 331 -3.15 14.20 9.33
C ALA A 331 -2.80 15.16 10.47
N ASP A 332 -3.82 15.73 11.11
CA ASP A 332 -3.66 16.63 12.26
C ASP A 332 -3.05 15.93 13.47
N VAL A 333 -3.56 14.72 13.78
CA VAL A 333 -3.07 13.90 14.89
C VAL A 333 -1.59 13.59 14.70
N PHE A 334 -1.18 13.09 13.54
CA PHE A 334 0.22 12.76 13.29
C PHE A 334 1.10 14.01 13.23
N SER A 335 0.62 15.09 12.59
CA SER A 335 1.38 16.33 12.49
C SER A 335 1.60 16.96 13.86
N THR A 336 0.60 16.98 14.74
CA THR A 336 0.69 17.64 16.04
C THR A 336 1.31 16.76 17.12
N ALA A 337 0.97 15.47 17.16
CA ALA A 337 1.55 14.54 18.14
C ALA A 337 3.04 14.32 17.87
N PHE A 338 3.47 14.26 16.61
CA PHE A 338 4.86 13.92 16.28
C PHE A 338 5.75 15.12 15.93
N ARG A 339 5.23 16.31 15.53
CA ARG A 339 6.10 17.52 15.39
C ARG A 339 6.65 18.06 16.70
N ARG A 340 5.98 17.84 17.84
CA ARG A 340 6.49 18.35 19.13
C ARG A 340 7.87 17.77 19.50
N MET A 341 8.29 16.69 18.85
CA MET A 341 9.56 16.03 19.09
C MET A 341 10.78 16.80 18.53
N ASP A 342 10.69 17.41 17.35
CA ASP A 342 11.85 18.12 16.76
C ASP A 342 12.18 19.43 17.49
N VAL A 343 11.19 20.02 18.17
CA VAL A 343 11.36 21.31 18.88
C VAL A 343 11.77 21.11 20.34
N GLU A 344 11.25 20.09 21.04
CA GLU A 344 11.57 19.87 22.46
C GLU A 344 12.88 19.10 22.69
N LEU A 345 13.34 18.27 21.72
CA LEU A 345 14.64 17.58 21.80
C LEU A 345 15.80 18.40 21.19
N GLY A 346 15.50 19.49 20.49
CA GLY A 346 16.48 20.38 19.86
C GLY A 346 16.99 21.54 20.73
N GLN A 347 16.47 21.73 21.94
CA GLN A 347 17.01 22.72 22.87
C GLN A 347 18.02 22.06 23.82
N PRO A 348 19.32 22.38 23.75
CA PRO A 348 20.21 22.01 24.83
C PRO A 348 19.70 22.67 26.12
N LEU A 349 19.61 21.89 27.19
CA LEU A 349 19.43 22.43 28.54
C LEU A 349 20.60 23.37 28.81
N VAL A 350 20.40 24.66 28.58
CA VAL A 350 21.33 25.71 28.99
C VAL A 350 21.26 25.74 30.51
N SER A 351 22.35 25.29 31.12
CA SER A 351 22.66 25.38 32.55
C SER A 351 22.70 26.82 33.04
#